data_AF-A0A7W9DE06-F1
#
_entry.id   AF-A0A7W9DE06-F1
#
_cell.length_a   1.000
_cell.length_b   1.000
_cell.length_c   1.000
_cell.angle_alpha   90.00
_cell.angle_beta   90.00
_cell.angle_gamma   90.00
#
_symmetry.space_group_name_H-M   'P 1'
#
loop_
_entity.id
_entity.type
_entity.pdbx_description
1 polymer ?
#
loop_
_entity_poly.entity_id
_entity_poly.type
_entity_poly.pdbx_seq_one_letter_code
_entity_poly.pdbx_strand_id
1 'polypeptide(L)'
;MKHLSKTALILLLAVGASSSAYADAPLAGCAAKRDSISTELRLAREKGYADKVTGLQRALDEVNAHCRDDALSERRKQKLIQAQAKVSQTERSLRLAQEANKEPKKIAKLQGRLQKAQSDLAALQAKQP
;
A
#
# COMPACT_ATOMS: atom_id res chain seq x y z
N MET A 1 -65.34 28.11 -16.28
CA MET A 1 -64.11 28.17 -15.48
C MET A 1 -63.70 26.74 -15.12
N LYS A 2 -62.50 26.35 -15.56
CA LYS A 2 -61.59 25.35 -14.96
C LYS A 2 -62.20 23.99 -14.58
N HIS A 3 -62.01 22.95 -15.38
CA HIS A 3 -61.60 21.64 -14.84
C HIS A 3 -60.62 20.97 -15.81
N LEU A 4 -59.36 20.99 -15.37
CA LEU A 4 -58.16 20.49 -16.03
C LEU A 4 -58.32 19.02 -16.41
N SER A 5 -58.08 18.77 -17.70
CA SER A 5 -57.56 17.52 -18.24
C SER A 5 -56.36 17.07 -17.39
N LYS A 6 -56.47 15.93 -16.71
CA LYS A 6 -55.34 15.25 -16.08
C LYS A 6 -54.98 14.08 -16.98
N THR A 7 -54.17 14.38 -17.99
CA THR A 7 -53.46 13.39 -18.78
C THR A 7 -52.60 12.54 -17.84
N ALA A 8 -52.93 11.26 -17.75
CA ALA A 8 -52.07 10.25 -17.17
C ALA A 8 -50.84 10.10 -18.07
N LEU A 9 -49.66 10.51 -17.59
CA LEU A 9 -48.38 10.19 -18.21
C LEU A 9 -47.59 9.33 -17.24
N ILE A 10 -47.65 8.03 -17.48
CA ILE A 10 -46.86 7.00 -16.82
C ILE A 10 -45.40 7.20 -17.26
N LEU A 11 -44.55 7.68 -16.36
CA LEU A 11 -43.09 7.63 -16.54
C LEU A 11 -42.60 6.26 -16.04
N LEU A 12 -42.49 5.28 -16.94
CA LEU A 12 -41.69 4.09 -16.69
C LEU A 12 -40.22 4.49 -16.82
N LEU A 13 -39.55 4.69 -15.68
CA LEU A 13 -38.10 4.82 -15.61
C LEU A 13 -37.46 3.50 -16.05
N ALA A 14 -36.75 3.57 -17.17
CA ALA A 14 -35.98 2.47 -17.73
C ALA A 14 -34.99 1.92 -16.70
N VAL A 15 -35.04 0.60 -16.52
CA VAL A 15 -34.02 -0.18 -15.82
C VAL A 15 -32.69 0.02 -16.55
N GLY A 16 -31.85 0.90 -16.01
CA GLY A 16 -30.45 0.95 -16.38
C GLY A 16 -29.78 -0.30 -15.82
N ALA A 17 -29.56 -1.30 -16.67
CA ALA A 17 -28.62 -2.37 -16.39
C ALA A 17 -27.24 -1.72 -16.20
N SER A 18 -26.92 -1.44 -14.94
CA SER A 18 -25.56 -1.10 -14.54
C SER A 18 -24.79 -2.39 -14.62
N SER A 19 -24.21 -2.67 -15.78
CA SER A 19 -23.13 -3.64 -15.90
C SER A 19 -22.03 -3.14 -14.97
N SER A 20 -21.99 -3.66 -13.74
CA SER A 20 -20.83 -3.58 -12.89
C SER A 20 -19.73 -4.35 -13.60
N ALA A 21 -19.02 -3.67 -14.49
CA ALA A 21 -17.68 -4.05 -14.85
C ALA A 21 -16.89 -4.01 -13.54
N TYR A 22 -16.74 -5.17 -12.90
CA TYR A 22 -15.79 -5.35 -11.83
C TYR A 22 -14.43 -5.03 -12.43
N ALA A 23 -13.96 -3.81 -12.21
CA ALA A 23 -12.56 -3.49 -12.47
C ALA A 23 -11.78 -4.29 -11.44
N ASP A 24 -11.21 -5.42 -11.88
CA ASP A 24 -10.22 -6.14 -11.09
C ASP A 24 -9.16 -5.12 -10.67
N ALA A 25 -8.99 -4.95 -9.36
CA ALA A 25 -7.94 -4.08 -8.84
C ALA A 25 -6.60 -4.52 -9.46
N PRO A 26 -5.76 -3.59 -9.96
CA PRO A 26 -4.51 -3.97 -10.58
C PRO A 26 -3.68 -4.81 -9.59
N LEU A 27 -3.23 -5.98 -10.05
CA LEU A 27 -2.40 -6.85 -9.25
C LEU A 27 -1.17 -6.07 -8.76
N ALA A 28 -0.80 -6.26 -7.50
CA ALA A 28 0.40 -5.67 -6.89
C ALA A 28 1.25 -6.73 -6.20
N GLY A 29 2.49 -6.38 -5.87
CA GLY A 29 3.38 -7.25 -5.09
C GLY A 29 3.66 -8.59 -5.75
N CYS A 30 3.64 -9.67 -4.97
CA CYS A 30 3.93 -11.01 -5.46
C CYS A 30 2.89 -11.50 -6.48
N ALA A 31 1.62 -11.08 -6.37
CA ALA A 31 0.59 -11.44 -7.33
C ALA A 31 0.88 -10.87 -8.73
N ALA A 32 1.25 -9.58 -8.80
CA ALA A 32 1.67 -8.95 -10.07
C ALA A 32 2.89 -9.64 -10.67
N LYS A 33 3.87 -10.00 -9.83
CA LYS A 33 5.09 -10.68 -10.27
C LYS A 33 4.79 -12.06 -10.86
N ARG A 34 3.91 -12.84 -10.21
CA ARG A 34 3.48 -14.16 -10.71
C ARG A 34 2.75 -14.03 -12.04
N ASP A 35 1.84 -13.07 -12.15
CA ASP A 35 1.07 -12.85 -13.37
C ASP A 35 1.96 -12.45 -14.56
N SER A 36 2.91 -11.54 -14.33
CA SER A 36 3.89 -11.14 -15.34
C SER A 36 4.72 -12.33 -15.85
N ILE A 37 5.27 -13.15 -14.94
CA ILE A 37 6.05 -14.34 -15.32
C ILE A 37 5.17 -15.36 -16.05
N SER A 38 3.93 -15.57 -15.59
CA SER A 38 2.99 -16.52 -16.21
C SER A 38 2.59 -16.10 -17.62
N THR A 39 2.38 -14.81 -17.83
CA THR A 39 2.09 -14.24 -19.14
C THR A 39 3.28 -14.41 -20.09
N GLU A 40 4.50 -14.10 -19.63
CA GLU A 40 5.69 -14.33 -20.44
C GLU A 40 5.92 -15.82 -20.75
N LEU A 41 5.62 -16.70 -19.81
CA LEU A 41 5.75 -18.15 -19.98
C LEU A 41 4.81 -18.66 -21.07
N ARG A 42 3.56 -18.20 -21.07
CA ARG A 42 2.58 -18.52 -22.12
C ARG A 42 3.07 -18.06 -23.49
N LEU A 43 3.53 -16.81 -23.60
CA LEU A 43 4.07 -16.27 -24.85
C LEU A 43 5.31 -17.02 -25.33
N ALA A 44 6.21 -17.43 -24.41
CA ALA A 44 7.39 -18.20 -24.75
C ALA A 44 7.05 -19.61 -25.27
N ARG A 45 6.00 -20.24 -24.71
CA ARG A 45 5.48 -21.54 -25.18
C ARG A 45 4.88 -21.43 -26.58
N GLU A 46 4.04 -20.43 -26.82
CA GLU A 46 3.42 -20.17 -28.14
C GLU A 46 4.48 -19.95 -29.23
N LYS A 47 5.62 -19.34 -28.88
CA LYS A 47 6.74 -19.08 -29.80
C LYS A 47 7.77 -20.20 -29.92
N GLY A 48 7.65 -21.28 -29.14
CA GLY A 48 8.60 -22.39 -29.16
C GLY A 48 9.98 -22.08 -28.56
N TYR A 49 10.10 -21.09 -27.68
CA TYR A 49 11.39 -20.71 -27.05
C TYR A 49 11.71 -21.60 -25.84
N ALA A 50 12.16 -22.82 -26.10
CA ALA A 50 12.37 -23.86 -25.07
C ALA A 50 13.25 -23.42 -23.88
N ASP A 51 14.37 -22.75 -24.14
CA ASP A 51 15.26 -22.26 -23.08
C ASP A 51 14.58 -21.18 -22.22
N LYS A 52 13.84 -20.27 -22.87
CA LYS A 52 13.09 -19.21 -22.18
C LYS A 52 11.97 -19.80 -21.32
N VAL A 53 11.26 -20.81 -21.83
CA VAL A 53 10.23 -21.55 -21.07
C VAL A 53 10.82 -22.16 -19.81
N THR A 54 11.98 -22.82 -19.92
CA THR A 54 12.66 -23.44 -18.76
C THR A 54 13.05 -22.41 -17.71
N GLY A 55 13.65 -21.29 -18.14
CA GLY A 55 14.03 -20.20 -17.23
C GLY A 55 12.83 -19.56 -16.52
N LEU A 56 11.75 -19.28 -17.26
CA LEU A 56 10.53 -18.69 -16.70
C LEU A 56 9.79 -19.63 -15.76
N GLN A 57 9.78 -20.94 -16.04
CA GLN A 57 9.20 -21.93 -15.14
C GLN A 57 9.94 -21.92 -13.80
N ARG A 58 11.28 -21.95 -13.81
CA ARG A 58 12.09 -21.83 -12.58
C ARG A 58 11.81 -20.52 -11.84
N ALA A 59 11.74 -19.40 -12.56
CA ALA A 59 11.43 -18.11 -11.95
C ALA A 59 10.04 -18.07 -11.29
N LEU A 60 9.04 -18.71 -11.92
CA LEU A 60 7.71 -18.82 -11.36
C LEU A 60 7.70 -19.68 -10.09
N ASP A 61 8.42 -20.81 -10.11
CA ASP A 61 8.53 -21.72 -8.96
C ASP A 61 9.20 -21.01 -7.77
N GLU A 62 10.28 -20.26 -8.00
CA GLU A 62 10.95 -19.44 -6.99
C GLU A 62 10.00 -18.38 -6.39
N VAL A 63 9.20 -17.70 -7.22
CA VAL A 63 8.23 -16.71 -6.75
C VAL A 63 7.08 -17.39 -5.96
N ASN A 64 6.67 -18.59 -6.35
CA ASN A 64 5.67 -19.36 -5.61
C ASN A 64 6.20 -19.85 -4.27
N ALA A 65 7.45 -20.28 -4.22
CA ALA A 65 8.10 -20.76 -3.00
C ALA A 65 8.40 -19.61 -2.00
N HIS A 66 8.89 -18.47 -2.50
CA HIS A 66 9.54 -17.47 -1.66
C HIS A 66 8.90 -16.08 -1.67
N CYS A 67 8.05 -15.75 -2.64
CA CYS A 67 7.43 -14.44 -2.66
C CYS A 67 6.27 -14.37 -1.66
N ARG A 68 6.51 -13.63 -0.59
CA ARG A 68 5.65 -13.46 0.59
C ARG A 68 5.35 -11.97 0.76
N ASP A 69 4.17 -11.54 0.34
CA ASP A 69 3.72 -10.15 0.53
C ASP A 69 3.54 -9.82 2.02
N ASP A 70 3.22 -10.84 2.82
CA ASP A 70 3.21 -10.84 4.28
C ASP A 70 4.60 -10.50 4.85
N ALA A 71 5.69 -11.08 4.35
CA ALA A 71 7.03 -10.74 4.82
C ALA A 71 7.39 -9.26 4.55
N LEU A 72 7.00 -8.72 3.39
CA LEU A 72 7.18 -7.31 3.07
C LEU A 72 6.30 -6.40 3.94
N SER A 73 5.06 -6.81 4.18
CA SER A 73 4.10 -6.16 5.07
C SER A 73 4.61 -6.11 6.51
N GLU A 74 5.04 -7.25 7.06
CA GLU A 74 5.57 -7.34 8.42
C GLU A 74 6.83 -6.51 8.60
N ARG A 75 7.74 -6.50 7.61
CA ARG A 75 8.91 -5.60 7.65
C ARG A 75 8.52 -4.13 7.67
N ARG A 76 7.48 -3.72 6.94
CA ARG A 76 6.95 -2.34 7.00
C ARG A 76 6.34 -2.03 8.37
N LYS A 77 5.50 -2.93 8.90
CA LYS A 77 4.91 -2.80 10.25
C LYS A 77 5.99 -2.69 11.32
N GLN A 78 7.02 -3.54 11.26
CA GLN A 78 8.12 -3.51 12.21
C GLN A 78 8.90 -2.20 12.14
N LYS A 79 9.13 -1.64 10.94
CA LYS A 79 9.73 -0.30 10.78
C LYS A 79 8.86 0.80 11.41
N LEU A 80 7.54 0.73 11.26
CA LEU A 80 6.61 1.68 11.89
C LEU A 80 6.66 1.59 13.42
N ILE A 81 6.62 0.37 13.97
CA ILE A 81 6.74 0.14 15.42
C ILE A 81 8.05 0.71 15.95
N GLN A 82 9.17 0.46 15.26
CA GLN A 82 10.48 1.00 15.64
C GLN A 82 10.51 2.54 15.58
N ALA A 83 9.95 3.14 14.53
CA ALA A 83 9.89 4.60 14.39
C ALA A 83 9.01 5.23 15.49
N GLN A 84 7.86 4.65 15.79
CA GLN A 84 6.98 5.09 16.88
C GLN A 84 7.68 4.98 18.24
N ALA A 85 8.38 3.87 18.50
CA ALA A 85 9.18 3.70 19.70
C ALA A 85 10.29 4.77 19.80
N LYS A 86 10.89 5.13 18.66
CA LYS A 86 11.94 6.15 18.61
C LYS A 86 11.43 7.55 18.96
N VAL A 87 10.26 7.92 18.44
CA VAL A 87 9.56 9.17 18.79
C VAL A 87 9.32 9.19 20.30
N SER A 88 8.64 8.16 20.82
CA SER A 88 8.29 8.05 22.24
C SER A 88 9.51 8.10 23.17
N GLN A 89 10.61 7.42 22.82
CA GLN A 89 11.86 7.47 23.57
C GLN A 89 12.49 8.87 23.56
N THR A 90 12.46 9.55 22.42
CA THR A 90 13.05 10.89 22.27
C THR A 90 12.24 11.94 23.01
N GLU A 91 10.90 11.84 23.00
CA GLU A 91 10.00 12.67 23.81
C GLU A 91 10.26 12.50 25.30
N ARG A 92 10.37 11.26 25.79
CA ARG A 92 10.75 10.99 27.19
C ARG A 92 12.10 11.62 27.54
N SER A 93 13.09 11.45 26.66
CA SER A 93 14.43 12.00 26.88
C SER A 93 14.42 13.54 26.92
N LEU A 94 13.61 14.17 26.07
CA LEU A 94 13.43 15.62 26.05
C LEU A 94 12.77 16.11 27.33
N ARG A 95 11.69 15.48 27.78
CA ARG A 95 11.02 15.84 29.06
C ARG A 95 11.98 15.73 30.24
N LEU A 96 12.68 14.61 30.38
CA LEU A 96 13.66 14.42 31.47
C LEU A 96 14.80 15.46 31.41
N ALA A 97 15.23 15.86 30.21
CA ALA A 97 16.24 16.91 30.06
C ALA A 97 15.73 18.30 30.46
N GLN A 98 14.45 18.59 30.22
CA GLN A 98 13.78 19.82 30.64
C GLN A 98 13.59 19.86 32.16
N GLU A 99 13.07 18.78 32.76
CA GLU A 99 12.89 18.64 34.21
C GLU A 99 14.22 18.75 34.97
N ALA A 100 15.28 18.15 34.41
CA ALA A 100 16.63 18.23 34.98
C ALA A 100 17.39 19.53 34.63
N ASN A 101 16.73 20.53 34.03
CA ASN A 101 17.31 21.82 33.63
C ASN A 101 18.66 21.68 32.91
N LYS A 102 18.75 20.74 31.96
CA LYS A 102 19.98 20.53 31.18
C LYS A 102 20.28 21.75 30.32
N GLU A 103 21.55 21.89 29.94
CA GLU A 103 22.04 22.99 29.08
C GLU A 103 21.13 23.21 27.85
N PRO A 104 20.83 24.47 27.47
CA PRO A 104 19.95 24.79 26.35
C PRO A 104 20.35 24.07 25.04
N LYS A 105 21.65 23.93 24.78
CA LYS A 105 22.19 23.22 23.63
C LYS A 105 21.79 21.73 23.60
N LYS A 106 21.73 21.06 24.76
CA LYS A 106 21.31 19.66 24.87
C LYS A 106 19.81 19.51 24.63
N ILE A 107 19.00 20.44 25.14
CA ILE A 107 17.55 20.49 24.90
C ILE A 107 17.26 20.71 23.41
N ALA A 108 17.91 21.70 22.79
CA ALA A 108 17.76 21.98 21.36
C ALA A 108 18.14 20.78 20.48
N LYS A 109 19.22 20.06 20.83
CA LYS A 109 19.61 18.82 20.14
C LYS A 109 18.54 17.74 20.24
N LEU A 110 17.89 17.57 21.39
CA LEU A 110 16.81 16.59 21.57
C LEU A 110 15.54 16.98 20.81
N GLN A 111 15.19 18.28 20.77
CA GLN A 111 14.09 18.79 19.95
C GLN A 111 14.31 18.52 18.47
N GLY A 112 15.51 18.79 17.93
CA GLY A 112 15.84 18.47 16.54
C GLY A 112 15.77 16.97 16.24
N ARG A 113 16.21 16.12 17.18
CA ARG A 113 16.07 14.65 17.03
C ARG A 113 14.62 14.21 17.08
N LEU A 114 13.78 14.84 17.88
CA LEU A 114 12.36 14.55 17.96
C LEU A 114 11.67 14.91 16.65
N GLN A 115 11.91 16.11 16.12
CA GLN A 115 11.37 16.55 14.83
C GLN A 115 11.78 15.60 13.71
N LYS A 116 13.06 15.18 13.67
CA LYS A 116 13.52 14.19 12.70
C LYS A 116 12.77 12.86 12.85
N ALA A 117 12.65 12.34 14.07
CA ALA A 117 11.96 11.07 14.32
C ALA A 117 10.47 11.12 13.91
N GLN A 118 9.79 12.24 14.15
CA GLN A 118 8.42 12.47 13.74
C GLN A 118 8.29 12.53 12.20
N SER A 119 9.21 13.21 11.52
CA SER A 119 9.26 13.26 10.06
C SER A 119 9.52 11.87 9.45
N ASP A 120 10.48 11.11 10.00
CA ASP A 120 10.78 9.75 9.57
C ASP A 120 9.55 8.83 9.74
N LEU A 121 8.81 8.96 10.85
CA LEU A 121 7.56 8.22 11.09
C LEU A 121 6.47 8.59 10.08
N ALA A 122 6.23 9.89 9.86
CA ALA A 122 5.23 10.37 8.90
C ALA A 122 5.54 9.89 7.47
N ALA A 123 6.81 9.89 7.07
CA ALA A 123 7.24 9.38 5.78
C ALA A 123 7.02 7.87 5.63
N LEU A 124 7.12 7.09 6.71
CA LEU A 124 6.81 5.66 6.70
C LEU A 124 5.30 5.41 6.61
N GLN A 125 4.48 6.22 7.29
CA GLN A 125 3.02 6.13 7.24
C GLN A 125 2.48 6.47 5.84
N ALA A 126 3.02 7.52 5.21
CA ALA A 126 2.64 7.91 3.85
C ALA A 126 3.02 6.89 2.76
N LYS A 127 3.91 5.95 3.06
CA LYS A 127 4.35 4.87 2.15
C LYS A 127 3.61 3.55 2.38
N GLN A 128 2.61 3.52 3.26
CA GLN A 128 1.74 2.35 3.37
C GLN A 128 0.80 2.29 2.16
N PRO A 129 0.66 1.12 1.51
CA PRO A 129 -0.35 0.91 0.48
C PRO A 129 -1.77 0.95 1.07
#